data_AF-A0A938PVL5-F1
#
_entry.id   AF-A0A938PVL5-F1
#
_cell.length_a   1.000
_cell.length_b   1.000
_cell.length_c   1.000
_cell.angle_alpha   90.00
_cell.angle_beta   90.00
_cell.angle_gamma   90.00
#
_symmetry.space_group_name_H-M   'P 1'
#
loop_
_entity.id
_entity.type
_entity.pdbx_description
1 polymer ?
#
loop_
_entity_poly.entity_id
_entity_poly.type
_entity_poly.pdbx_seq_one_letter_code
_entity_poly.pdbx_strand_id
1 'polypeptide(L)'
;MAATESAKPTYLGLLNAIAVGESRGGELLSAWTRATPQADVRAVLEVVAIREREHGAAFAKRLCELGFSVREKPNERFGQDLAYASSTRSDQDKFEHILRYHEAPPTDVLTTLFRDETIDPETGTLLGRFIAEERDSERRLRAYYKVVCARQPAADEADDALLRGLTERLDRLTSTLAEIRALQRSA
;
A
#
# COMPACT_ATOMS: atom_id res chain seq x y z
N MET A 1 -21.75 -37.27 25.86
CA MET A 1 -20.36 -36.85 25.58
C MET A 1 -20.25 -35.39 25.95
N ALA A 2 -19.56 -35.07 27.04
CA ALA A 2 -19.33 -33.69 27.45
C ALA A 2 -18.38 -33.04 26.44
N ALA A 3 -18.79 -31.91 25.87
CA ALA A 3 -17.89 -31.07 25.09
C ALA A 3 -16.76 -30.62 26.02
N THR A 4 -15.57 -31.16 25.83
CA THR A 4 -14.35 -30.64 26.43
C THR A 4 -14.27 -29.16 26.05
N GLU A 5 -14.26 -28.30 27.06
CA GLU A 5 -13.97 -26.88 26.93
C GLU A 5 -12.67 -26.75 26.10
N SER A 6 -12.78 -26.32 24.85
CA SER A 6 -11.62 -26.14 23.99
C SER A 6 -10.79 -25.02 24.60
N ALA A 7 -9.71 -25.39 25.29
CA ALA A 7 -8.77 -24.43 25.85
C ALA A 7 -8.36 -23.44 24.76
N LYS A 8 -8.38 -22.15 25.08
CA LYS A 8 -8.07 -21.07 24.13
C LYS A 8 -6.71 -21.32 23.47
N PRO A 9 -6.62 -21.44 22.14
CA PRO A 9 -5.34 -21.64 21.47
C PRO A 9 -4.37 -20.48 21.74
N THR A 10 -3.10 -20.80 21.97
CA THR A 10 -2.03 -19.82 22.25
C THR A 10 -1.80 -18.87 21.07
N TYR A 11 -1.95 -19.36 19.84
CA TYR A 11 -1.83 -18.61 18.59
C TYR A 11 -3.10 -17.81 18.21
N LEU A 12 -4.17 -17.83 19.02
CA LEU A 12 -5.42 -17.13 18.67
C LEU A 12 -5.22 -15.62 18.47
N GLY A 13 -4.38 -15.00 19.31
CA GLY A 13 -4.07 -13.58 19.21
C GLY A 13 -3.36 -13.22 17.90
N LEU A 14 -2.50 -14.12 17.42
CA LEU A 14 -1.80 -13.98 16.15
C LEU A 14 -2.78 -14.05 14.97
N LEU A 15 -3.64 -15.08 14.92
CA LEU A 15 -4.61 -15.22 13.83
C LEU A 15 -5.56 -14.01 13.74
N ASN A 16 -5.98 -13.49 14.89
CA ASN A 16 -6.78 -12.26 14.93
C ASN A 16 -6.02 -11.04 14.40
N ALA A 17 -4.74 -10.90 14.78
CA ALA A 17 -3.92 -9.80 14.30
C ALA A 17 -3.74 -9.85 12.77
N ILE A 18 -3.49 -11.04 12.21
CA ILE A 18 -3.38 -11.24 10.77
C ILE A 18 -4.73 -10.93 10.11
N ALA A 19 -5.84 -11.55 10.54
CA ALA A 19 -7.17 -11.31 9.94
C ALA A 19 -7.52 -9.81 9.84
N VAL A 20 -7.26 -9.04 10.89
CA VAL A 20 -7.51 -7.60 10.93
C VAL A 20 -6.51 -6.82 10.07
N GLY A 21 -5.22 -7.18 10.13
CA GLY A 21 -4.16 -6.54 9.36
C GLY A 21 -4.40 -6.68 7.86
N GLU A 22 -4.58 -7.91 7.40
CA GLU A 22 -4.79 -8.28 6.00
C GLU A 22 -6.08 -7.68 5.43
N SER A 23 -7.17 -7.66 6.20
CA SER A 23 -8.42 -7.04 5.73
C SER A 23 -8.21 -5.53 5.46
N ARG A 24 -7.47 -4.85 6.34
CA ARG A 24 -7.14 -3.43 6.18
C ARG A 24 -6.14 -3.18 5.06
N GLY A 25 -5.12 -4.02 4.95
CA GLY A 25 -4.15 -3.99 3.86
C GLY A 25 -4.85 -4.13 2.50
N GLY A 26 -5.75 -5.11 2.41
CA GLY A 26 -6.61 -5.32 1.24
C GLY A 26 -7.45 -4.10 0.89
N GLU A 27 -8.14 -3.48 1.86
CA GLU A 27 -8.92 -2.26 1.63
C GLU A 27 -8.04 -1.10 1.13
N LEU A 28 -6.90 -0.90 1.77
CA LEU A 28 -5.99 0.19 1.45
C LEU A 28 -5.38 0.03 0.04
N LEU A 29 -4.89 -1.16 -0.29
CA LEU A 29 -4.31 -1.43 -1.61
C LEU A 29 -5.39 -1.40 -2.70
N SER A 30 -6.63 -1.80 -2.39
CA SER A 30 -7.76 -1.66 -3.32
C SER A 30 -8.07 -0.18 -3.59
N ALA A 31 -8.02 0.67 -2.57
CA ALA A 31 -8.24 2.09 -2.73
C ALA A 31 -7.14 2.74 -3.58
N TRP A 32 -5.88 2.37 -3.33
CA TRP A 32 -4.77 2.81 -4.14
C TRP A 32 -4.88 2.33 -5.60
N THR A 33 -5.22 1.06 -5.82
CA THR A 33 -5.45 0.48 -7.15
C THR A 33 -6.41 1.32 -7.99
N ARG A 34 -7.51 1.80 -7.39
CA ARG A 34 -8.49 2.65 -8.07
C ARG A 34 -7.97 4.06 -8.36
N ALA A 35 -7.07 4.56 -7.52
CA ALA A 35 -6.57 5.94 -7.60
C ALA A 35 -5.32 6.10 -8.48
N THR A 36 -4.50 5.05 -8.65
CA THR A 36 -3.28 5.17 -9.45
C THR A 36 -3.60 5.37 -10.94
N PRO A 37 -2.92 6.30 -11.64
CA PRO A 37 -3.03 6.43 -13.09
C PRO A 37 -2.17 5.39 -13.84
N GLN A 38 -1.17 4.80 -13.17
CA GLN A 38 -0.19 3.91 -13.79
C GLN A 38 -0.75 2.49 -13.92
N ALA A 39 -0.96 2.03 -15.16
CA ALA A 39 -1.59 0.73 -15.43
C ALA A 39 -0.76 -0.46 -14.91
N ASP A 40 0.56 -0.34 -14.93
CA ASP A 40 1.48 -1.38 -14.47
C ASP A 40 1.54 -1.45 -12.94
N VAL A 41 1.52 -0.30 -12.24
CA VAL A 41 1.33 -0.24 -10.79
C VAL A 41 -0.02 -0.84 -10.40
N ARG A 42 -1.09 -0.46 -11.11
CA ARG A 42 -2.45 -0.98 -10.89
C ARG A 42 -2.48 -2.50 -10.93
N ALA A 43 -1.92 -3.12 -11.97
CA ALA A 43 -1.93 -4.57 -12.14
C ALA A 43 -1.27 -5.32 -10.96
N VAL A 44 -0.21 -4.76 -10.38
CA VAL A 44 0.48 -5.35 -9.24
C VAL A 44 -0.32 -5.19 -7.97
N LEU A 45 -0.82 -3.97 -7.73
CA LEU A 45 -1.65 -3.68 -6.57
C LEU A 45 -2.93 -4.52 -6.58
N GLU A 46 -3.52 -4.79 -7.75
CA GLU A 46 -4.68 -5.68 -7.87
C GLU A 46 -4.39 -7.09 -7.35
N VAL A 47 -3.27 -7.68 -7.77
CA VAL A 47 -2.88 -9.03 -7.32
C VAL A 47 -2.66 -9.06 -5.81
N VAL A 48 -1.92 -8.09 -5.27
CA VAL A 48 -1.63 -8.05 -3.83
C VAL A 48 -2.90 -7.75 -3.02
N ALA A 49 -3.71 -6.79 -3.45
CA ALA A 49 -4.98 -6.48 -2.79
C ALA A 49 -5.95 -7.67 -2.78
N ILE A 50 -5.96 -8.51 -3.83
CA ILE A 50 -6.72 -9.76 -3.83
C ILE A 50 -6.21 -10.70 -2.75
N ARG A 51 -4.89 -10.92 -2.69
CA ARG A 51 -4.26 -11.81 -1.70
C ARG A 51 -4.57 -11.38 -0.27
N GLU A 52 -4.42 -10.10 0.04
CA GLU A 52 -4.67 -9.56 1.38
C GLU A 52 -6.14 -9.76 1.80
N ARG A 53 -7.09 -9.52 0.87
CA ARG A 53 -8.51 -9.82 1.14
C ARG A 53 -8.76 -11.31 1.32
N GLU A 54 -8.13 -12.16 0.52
CA GLU A 54 -8.21 -13.61 0.67
C GLU A 54 -7.62 -14.08 2.01
N HIS A 55 -6.49 -13.52 2.43
CA HIS A 55 -5.86 -13.81 3.71
C HIS A 55 -6.74 -13.38 4.86
N GLY A 56 -7.21 -12.13 4.87
CA GLY A 56 -8.15 -11.62 5.87
C GLY A 56 -9.36 -12.54 6.04
N ALA A 57 -9.98 -12.92 4.93
CA ALA A 57 -11.11 -13.85 4.93
C ALA A 57 -10.73 -15.27 5.41
N ALA A 58 -9.57 -15.80 4.99
CA ALA A 58 -9.12 -17.14 5.35
C ALA A 58 -8.79 -17.25 6.85
N PHE A 59 -8.13 -16.24 7.43
CA PHE A 59 -7.86 -16.20 8.86
C PHE A 59 -9.12 -15.94 9.69
N ALA A 60 -10.05 -15.10 9.20
CA ALA A 60 -11.36 -14.93 9.81
C ALA A 60 -12.16 -16.25 9.82
N LYS A 61 -12.17 -16.98 8.71
CA LYS A 61 -12.74 -18.33 8.62
C LYS A 61 -12.09 -19.27 9.63
N ARG A 62 -10.76 -19.27 9.73
CA ARG A 62 -10.05 -20.15 10.68
C ARG A 62 -10.41 -19.86 12.13
N LEU A 63 -10.56 -18.59 12.50
CA LEU A 63 -11.05 -18.20 13.82
C LEU A 63 -12.44 -18.78 14.10
N CYS A 64 -13.37 -18.70 13.13
CA CYS A 64 -14.70 -19.29 13.24
C CYS A 64 -14.67 -20.81 13.44
N GLU A 65 -13.83 -21.52 12.70
CA GLU A 65 -13.65 -22.97 12.83
C GLU A 65 -13.14 -23.38 14.23
N LEU A 66 -12.31 -22.54 14.84
CA LEU A 66 -11.83 -22.71 16.21
C LEU A 66 -12.85 -22.30 17.29
N GLY A 67 -14.04 -21.82 16.90
CA GLY A 67 -15.08 -21.37 17.82
C GLY A 67 -14.93 -19.93 18.30
N PHE A 68 -14.15 -19.10 17.60
CA PHE A 68 -13.91 -17.69 17.92
C PHE A 68 -14.36 -16.77 16.78
N SER A 69 -14.37 -15.46 17.02
CA SER A 69 -14.65 -14.45 16.01
C SER A 69 -13.54 -13.41 15.94
N VAL A 70 -13.44 -12.74 14.80
CA VAL A 70 -12.52 -11.61 14.63
C VAL A 70 -12.91 -10.49 15.60
N ARG A 71 -11.90 -9.97 16.29
CA ARG A 71 -11.98 -8.84 17.20
C ARG A 71 -11.16 -7.69 16.65
N GLU A 72 -11.85 -6.72 16.11
CA GLU A 72 -11.24 -5.48 15.66
C GLU A 72 -10.99 -4.54 16.83
N LYS A 73 -9.86 -3.84 16.77
CA LYS A 73 -9.60 -2.66 17.59
C LYS A 73 -9.59 -1.44 16.69
N PRO A 74 -10.18 -0.31 17.10
CA PRO A 74 -10.07 0.95 16.37
C PRO A 74 -8.59 1.26 16.05
N ASN A 75 -8.34 1.70 14.82
CA ASN A 75 -7.04 2.21 14.41
C ASN A 75 -7.25 3.63 13.88
N GLU A 76 -6.82 4.62 14.66
CA GLU A 76 -6.99 6.04 14.37
C GLU A 76 -6.23 6.47 13.09
N ARG A 77 -5.15 5.77 12.73
CA ARG A 77 -4.36 6.06 11.53
C ARG A 77 -4.97 5.48 10.26
N PHE A 78 -5.73 4.39 10.37
CA PHE A 78 -6.24 3.68 9.20
C PHE A 78 -7.07 4.59 8.27
N GLY A 79 -7.93 5.45 8.83
CA GLY A 79 -8.70 6.40 8.03
C GLY A 79 -7.84 7.41 7.28
N GLN A 80 -6.73 7.84 7.88
CA GLN A 80 -5.77 8.76 7.26
C GLN A 80 -5.00 8.07 6.14
N ASP A 81 -4.53 6.84 6.38
CA ASP A 81 -3.80 6.04 5.39
C ASP A 81 -4.71 5.69 4.19
N LEU A 82 -5.97 5.37 4.44
CA LEU A 82 -6.97 5.11 3.38
C LEU A 82 -7.26 6.35 2.54
N ALA A 83 -7.37 7.52 3.18
CA ALA A 83 -7.52 8.79 2.47
C ALA A 83 -6.27 9.10 1.63
N TYR A 84 -5.07 8.83 2.18
CA TYR A 84 -3.81 9.00 1.46
C TYR A 84 -3.72 8.07 0.24
N ALA A 85 -4.06 6.79 0.40
CA ALA A 85 -4.10 5.80 -0.67
C ALA A 85 -5.03 6.22 -1.82
N SER A 86 -6.19 6.79 -1.47
CA SER A 86 -7.23 7.24 -2.42
C SER A 86 -6.92 8.58 -3.09
N SER A 87 -5.89 9.29 -2.66
CA SER A 87 -5.57 10.63 -3.15
C SER A 87 -4.90 10.62 -4.54
N THR A 88 -4.74 11.81 -5.13
CA THR A 88 -4.01 12.02 -6.40
C THR A 88 -2.49 12.10 -6.23
N ARG A 89 -1.95 11.75 -5.06
CA ARG A 89 -0.50 11.71 -4.82
C ARG A 89 0.18 10.67 -5.71
N SER A 90 1.48 10.90 -5.97
CA SER A 90 2.29 9.98 -6.77
C SER A 90 2.31 8.59 -6.14
N ASP A 91 2.51 7.57 -6.96
CA ASP A 91 2.66 6.21 -6.45
C ASP A 91 3.92 6.08 -5.58
N GLN A 92 4.98 6.85 -5.87
CA GLN A 92 6.18 6.89 -5.04
C GLN A 92 5.86 7.38 -3.63
N ASP A 93 5.18 8.53 -3.51
CA ASP A 93 4.75 9.10 -2.23
C ASP A 93 3.95 8.07 -1.42
N LYS A 94 3.08 7.32 -2.09
CA LYS A 94 2.26 6.28 -1.46
C LYS A 94 3.11 5.08 -1.01
N PHE A 95 4.06 4.61 -1.82
CA PHE A 95 5.01 3.56 -1.41
C PHE A 95 5.83 3.97 -0.19
N GLU A 96 6.29 5.22 -0.15
CA GLU A 96 7.12 5.72 0.94
C GLU A 96 6.30 6.01 2.20
N HIS A 97 5.10 6.56 2.07
CA HIS A 97 4.26 6.94 3.20
C HIS A 97 3.53 5.75 3.83
N ILE A 98 2.93 4.90 3.01
CA ILE A 98 2.08 3.80 3.47
C ILE A 98 2.93 2.57 3.78
N LEU A 99 3.76 2.15 2.81
CA LEU A 99 4.54 0.92 2.91
C LEU A 99 5.96 1.14 3.46
N ARG A 100 6.36 2.40 3.71
CA ARG A 100 7.66 2.76 4.30
C ARG A 100 8.86 2.26 3.51
N TYR A 101 8.75 2.18 2.18
CA TYR A 101 9.81 1.60 1.34
C TYR A 101 11.09 2.45 1.20
N HIS A 102 11.11 3.67 1.72
CA HIS A 102 12.32 4.46 1.89
C HIS A 102 13.20 3.95 3.06
N GLU A 103 12.63 3.15 3.97
CA GLU A 103 13.34 2.57 5.11
C GLU A 103 14.05 1.27 4.71
N ALA A 104 15.05 0.87 5.51
CA ALA A 104 15.71 -0.41 5.31
C ALA A 104 14.68 -1.56 5.40
N PRO A 105 14.80 -2.61 4.55
CA PRO A 105 13.84 -3.71 4.58
C PRO A 105 13.83 -4.33 5.99
N PRO A 106 12.64 -4.53 6.59
CA PRO A 106 12.54 -5.09 7.92
C PRO A 106 13.07 -6.53 7.92
N THR A 107 13.57 -6.97 9.07
CA THR A 107 13.88 -8.39 9.30
C THR A 107 12.63 -9.22 9.01
N ASP A 108 12.79 -10.38 8.36
CA ASP A 108 11.68 -11.29 8.06
C ASP A 108 11.08 -11.88 9.35
N VAL A 109 10.12 -11.16 9.92
CA VAL A 109 9.39 -11.54 11.13
C VAL A 109 8.48 -12.76 10.92
N LEU A 110 8.15 -13.09 9.67
CA LEU A 110 7.27 -14.21 9.33
C LEU A 110 7.90 -15.55 9.69
N THR A 111 9.23 -15.62 9.74
CA THR A 111 9.97 -16.81 10.20
C THR A 111 9.61 -17.23 11.64
N THR A 112 9.10 -16.30 12.45
CA THR A 112 8.78 -16.55 13.85
C THR A 112 7.40 -17.16 14.06
N LEU A 113 6.55 -17.18 13.03
CA LEU A 113 5.15 -17.62 13.15
C LEU A 113 5.01 -19.12 13.48
N PHE A 114 6.01 -19.93 13.18
CA PHE A 114 6.06 -21.36 13.51
C PHE A 114 6.76 -21.69 14.83
N ARG A 115 7.05 -20.69 15.68
CA ARG A 115 7.65 -20.94 17.00
C ARG A 115 6.69 -21.59 17.99
N ASP A 116 5.38 -21.49 17.74
CA ASP A 116 4.36 -22.11 18.59
C ASP A 116 4.17 -23.58 18.15
N GLU A 117 4.71 -24.49 18.96
CA GLU A 117 4.64 -25.94 18.72
C GLU A 117 3.24 -26.54 18.92
N THR A 118 2.28 -25.75 19.40
CA THR A 118 0.88 -26.19 19.59
C THR A 118 -0.01 -25.92 18.38
N ILE A 119 0.54 -25.32 17.31
CA ILE A 119 -0.18 -25.05 16.06
C ILE A 119 -0.69 -26.37 15.48
N ASP A 120 -2.00 -26.43 15.24
CA ASP A 120 -2.63 -27.58 14.60
C ASP A 120 -2.31 -27.63 13.09
N PRO A 121 -2.43 -28.80 12.44
CA PRO A 121 -2.06 -28.95 11.02
C PRO A 121 -2.81 -28.03 10.05
N GLU A 122 -4.08 -27.73 10.30
CA GLU A 122 -4.88 -26.86 9.42
C GLU A 122 -4.41 -25.40 9.54
N THR A 123 -4.20 -24.94 10.77
CA THR A 123 -3.61 -23.61 11.03
C THR A 123 -2.20 -23.50 10.46
N GLY A 124 -1.39 -24.55 10.61
CA GLY A 124 -0.03 -24.60 10.05
C GLY A 124 0.00 -24.53 8.53
N THR A 125 -0.94 -25.20 7.86
CA THR A 125 -1.09 -25.13 6.39
C THR A 125 -1.46 -23.73 5.93
N LEU A 126 -2.42 -23.10 6.61
CA LEU A 126 -2.82 -21.72 6.32
C LEU A 126 -1.66 -20.74 6.49
N LEU A 127 -0.92 -20.83 7.61
CA LEU A 127 0.26 -20.00 7.87
C LEU A 127 1.35 -20.24 6.81
N GLY A 128 1.58 -21.48 6.39
CA GLY A 128 2.56 -21.80 5.35
C GLY A 128 2.24 -21.13 4.02
N ARG A 129 0.97 -21.22 3.57
CA ARG A 129 0.49 -20.51 2.37
C ARG A 129 0.66 -19.01 2.51
N PHE A 130 0.19 -18.45 3.63
CA PHE A 130 0.27 -17.03 3.93
C PHE A 130 1.71 -16.52 3.80
N ILE A 131 2.67 -17.13 4.49
CA ILE A 131 4.08 -16.72 4.47
C ILE A 131 4.69 -16.76 3.06
N ALA A 132 4.36 -17.79 2.28
CA ALA A 132 4.87 -17.92 0.91
C ALA A 132 4.33 -16.80 0.01
N GLU A 133 3.04 -16.49 0.14
CA GLU A 133 2.36 -15.45 -0.63
C GLU A 133 2.82 -14.05 -0.19
N GLU A 134 3.00 -13.80 1.10
CA GLU A 134 3.50 -12.52 1.64
C GLU A 134 4.89 -12.18 1.10
N ARG A 135 5.81 -13.14 1.14
CA ARG A 135 7.15 -12.94 0.57
C ARG A 135 7.10 -12.67 -0.93
N ASP A 136 6.13 -13.24 -1.64
CA ASP A 136 5.94 -12.99 -3.07
C ASP A 136 5.34 -11.62 -3.35
N SER A 137 4.33 -11.22 -2.59
CA SER A 137 3.73 -9.89 -2.64
C SER A 137 4.77 -8.81 -2.38
N GLU A 138 5.59 -8.97 -1.35
CA GLU A 138 6.66 -8.03 -1.02
C GLU A 138 7.71 -7.93 -2.14
N ARG A 139 8.12 -9.06 -2.75
CA ARG A 139 9.03 -9.04 -3.90
C ARG A 139 8.43 -8.27 -5.08
N ARG A 140 7.15 -8.49 -5.38
CA ARG A 140 6.44 -7.78 -6.46
C ARG A 140 6.41 -6.29 -6.20
N LEU A 141 5.94 -5.88 -5.02
CA LEU A 141 5.84 -4.47 -4.65
C LEU A 141 7.21 -3.77 -4.67
N ARG A 142 8.25 -4.39 -4.11
CA ARG A 142 9.61 -3.83 -4.13
C ARG A 142 10.20 -3.73 -5.53
N ALA A 143 9.96 -4.71 -6.39
CA ALA A 143 10.41 -4.64 -7.78
C ALA A 143 9.78 -3.44 -8.50
N TYR A 144 8.49 -3.19 -8.27
CA TYR A 144 7.77 -2.08 -8.88
C TYR A 144 8.11 -0.72 -8.28
N TYR A 145 8.34 -0.65 -6.96
CA TYR A 145 8.83 0.57 -6.33
C TYR A 145 10.12 1.07 -6.99
N LYS A 146 11.07 0.18 -7.29
CA LYS A 146 12.29 0.54 -8.02
C LYS A 146 12.00 1.14 -9.40
N VAL A 147 11.01 0.60 -10.11
CA VAL A 147 10.59 1.12 -11.42
C VAL A 147 9.97 2.51 -11.28
N VAL A 148 9.10 2.70 -10.29
CA VAL A 148 8.46 4.00 -10.00
C VAL A 148 9.52 5.05 -9.66
N CYS A 149 10.45 4.75 -8.75
CA CYS A 149 11.54 5.66 -8.40
C CYS A 149 12.46 5.99 -9.60
N ALA A 150 12.66 5.06 -10.54
CA ALA A 150 13.45 5.33 -11.73
C ALA A 150 12.74 6.25 -12.74
N ARG A 151 11.40 6.32 -12.71
CA ARG A 151 10.59 7.20 -13.59
C ARG A 151 10.50 8.63 -13.08
N GLN A 152 10.54 8.83 -11.75
CA GLN A 152 10.32 10.12 -11.13
C GLN A 152 11.31 11.21 -11.59
N PRO A 153 12.64 10.97 -11.66
CA PRO A 153 13.59 11.99 -12.11
C PRO A 153 13.30 12.49 -13.53
N ALA A 154 12.87 11.60 -14.42
CA ALA A 154 12.53 11.96 -15.79
C ALA A 154 11.25 12.79 -15.88
N ALA A 155 10.29 12.57 -14.98
CA ALA A 155 9.09 13.38 -14.88
C ALA A 155 9.40 14.78 -14.31
N ASP A 156 10.21 14.85 -13.25
CA ASP A 156 10.59 16.11 -12.61
C ASP A 156 11.39 17.00 -13.60
N GLU A 157 12.32 16.43 -14.37
CA GLU A 157 13.06 17.16 -15.41
C GLU A 157 12.16 17.71 -16.52
N ALA A 158 11.13 16.95 -16.91
CA ALA A 158 10.17 17.37 -17.92
C ALA A 158 9.27 18.51 -17.41
N ASP A 159 8.82 18.44 -16.16
CA ASP A 159 8.04 19.49 -15.51
C ASP A 159 8.87 20.78 -15.34
N ASP A 160 10.13 20.67 -14.93
CA ASP A 160 11.05 21.81 -14.85
C ASP A 160 11.31 22.46 -16.21
N ALA A 161 11.42 21.67 -17.27
CA ALA A 161 11.52 22.17 -18.63
C ALA A 161 10.24 22.92 -19.07
N LEU A 162 9.06 22.38 -18.75
CA LEU A 162 7.79 23.03 -19.03
C LEU A 162 7.64 24.36 -18.27
N LEU A 163 7.95 24.36 -16.98
CA LEU A 163 7.90 25.56 -16.14
C LEU A 163 8.83 26.66 -16.65
N ARG A 164 10.07 26.30 -17.03
CA ARG A 164 11.00 27.25 -17.68
C ARG A 164 10.41 27.82 -18.97
N GLY A 165 9.85 26.97 -19.84
CA GLY A 165 9.22 27.42 -21.08
C GLY A 165 8.01 28.34 -20.87
N LEU A 166 7.23 28.12 -19.80
CA LEU A 166 6.13 29.01 -19.41
C LEU A 166 6.65 30.35 -18.90
N THR A 167 7.68 30.36 -18.06
CA THR A 167 8.34 31.59 -17.58
C THR A 167 8.87 32.42 -18.74
N GLU A 168 9.60 31.81 -19.69
CA GLU A 168 10.11 32.51 -20.88
C GLU A 168 9.00 33.09 -21.76
N ARG A 169 7.83 32.44 -21.82
CA ARG A 169 6.67 32.97 -22.54
C ARG A 169 6.04 34.15 -21.81
N LEU A 170 5.95 34.09 -20.48
CA LEU A 170 5.46 35.20 -19.66
C LEU A 170 6.39 36.41 -19.75
N ASP A 171 7.70 36.20 -19.73
CA ASP A 171 8.69 37.28 -19.89
C ASP A 171 8.55 37.96 -21.26
N ARG A 172 8.40 37.17 -22.33
CA ARG A 172 8.15 37.70 -23.68
C ARG A 172 6.86 38.51 -23.76
N LEU A 173 5.76 38.00 -23.22
CA LEU A 173 4.49 38.73 -23.18
C LEU A 173 4.62 40.04 -22.39
N THR A 174 5.32 40.01 -21.27
CA THR A 174 5.56 41.18 -20.42
C THR A 174 6.39 42.24 -21.16
N SER A 175 7.43 41.82 -21.90
CA SER A 175 8.24 42.69 -22.75
C SER A 175 7.43 43.32 -23.88
N THR A 176 6.65 42.53 -24.63
CA THR A 176 5.78 43.04 -25.70
C THR A 176 4.75 44.05 -25.18
N LEU A 177 4.17 43.81 -24.00
CA LEU A 177 3.24 44.77 -23.37
C LEU A 177 3.93 46.08 -23.00
N ALA A 178 5.18 46.03 -22.55
CA ALA A 178 5.97 47.24 -22.25
C ALA A 178 6.24 48.06 -23.53
N GLU A 179 6.57 47.40 -24.63
CA GLU A 179 6.78 48.04 -25.94
C GLU A 179 5.51 48.71 -26.47
N ILE A 180 4.37 48.01 -26.43
CA ILE A 180 3.07 48.57 -26.84
C ILE A 180 2.72 49.80 -25.99
N ARG A 181 2.92 49.74 -24.68
CA ARG A 181 2.68 50.89 -23.79
C ARG A 181 3.60 52.06 -24.10
N ALA A 182 4.86 51.81 -24.48
CA ALA A 182 5.77 52.88 -24.87
C ALA A 182 5.30 53.56 -26.17
N LEU A 183 4.88 52.77 -27.17
CA LEU A 183 4.33 53.29 -28.43
C LEU A 183 3.07 54.14 -28.20
N GLN A 184 2.15 53.70 -27.34
CA GLN A 184 0.93 54.45 -27.01
C GLN A 184 1.17 55.76 -26.25
N ARG A 185 2.29 55.92 -25.54
CA ARG A 185 2.67 57.18 -24.88
C ARG A 185 3.42 58.14 -25.80
N SER A 186 3.84 57.65 -26.97
CA SER A 186 4.62 58.41 -27.95
C SER A 186 3.76 58.94 -29.11
N ALA A 187 2.47 58.59 -29.12
CA ALA A 187 1.45 59.03 -30.07
C ALA A 187 0.49 60.03 -29.39
#